data_AF-A0A6A4B7I4-F1
#
_entry.id   AF-A0A6A4B7I4-F1
#
_cell.length_a   1.000
_cell.length_b   1.000
_cell.length_c   1.000
_cell.angle_alpha   90.00
_cell.angle_beta   90.00
_cell.angle_gamma   90.00
#
_symmetry.space_group_name_H-M   'P 1'
#
loop_
_entity.id
_entity.type
_entity.pdbx_description
1 polymer ?
#
loop_
_entity_poly.entity_id
_entity_poly.type
_entity_poly.pdbx_seq_one_letter_code
_entity_poly.pdbx_strand_id
1 'polypeptide(L)'
;MNAEDLDSEPTIYIHEGSELLSQLQDQLVLLPDLKDLSPSCDIETADVGEPGITTTDEEHKMRNILKYHRSIFLGDGNAAPAPARGVVCDLDVGDAKPVAQRSRSVAPHLSMKVYELIKKLLEKGLVEHSESPWASPIVIVLKKNGVDIRMCIDYRVVNMFIKLSNYPLPLIDDLLLGFESAMWFMSLDMASGFWAIRMTERAKLISAFVCPFGHFQWVRMPFGLKNAPLVYQAVINNCLWGFVRLPPEEEAEVDQDVLDFLQLERPGGGVTEEKVKSQF
;
A
#
# COMPACT_ATOMS: atom_id res chain seq x y z
N MET A 1 -18.85 -29.89 -30.05
CA MET A 1 -18.03 -29.77 -28.82
C MET A 1 -18.93 -30.20 -27.67
N ASN A 2 -18.61 -31.33 -27.04
CA ASN A 2 -19.45 -31.93 -26.00
C ASN A 2 -19.42 -31.08 -24.72
N ALA A 3 -20.54 -31.09 -24.00
CA ALA A 3 -20.78 -30.32 -22.78
C ALA A 3 -20.09 -30.89 -21.52
N GLU A 4 -19.06 -31.73 -21.69
CA GLU A 4 -18.36 -32.43 -20.60
C GLU A 4 -16.91 -31.95 -20.39
N ASP A 5 -16.42 -30.97 -21.16
CA ASP A 5 -15.07 -30.37 -20.98
C ASP A 5 -15.08 -29.04 -20.18
N LEU A 6 -16.18 -28.74 -19.46
CA LEU A 6 -16.35 -27.50 -18.68
C LEU A 6 -16.15 -27.68 -17.16
N ASP A 7 -15.80 -28.88 -16.72
CA ASP A 7 -15.59 -29.19 -15.31
C ASP A 7 -14.12 -29.17 -14.94
N SER A 8 -13.83 -28.43 -13.85
CA SER A 8 -12.54 -28.22 -13.19
C SER A 8 -11.52 -27.31 -13.90
N GLU A 9 -11.69 -25.98 -13.76
CA GLU A 9 -10.49 -25.15 -13.62
C GLU A 9 -9.73 -25.68 -12.40
N PRO A 10 -8.49 -26.19 -12.56
CA PRO A 10 -7.72 -26.71 -11.44
C PRO A 10 -7.51 -25.58 -10.43
N THR A 11 -7.59 -25.89 -9.14
CA THR A 11 -7.20 -24.90 -8.12
C THR A 11 -5.77 -24.46 -8.41
N ILE A 12 -5.60 -23.19 -8.79
CA ILE A 12 -4.29 -22.61 -9.07
C ILE A 12 -3.63 -22.32 -7.72
N TYR A 13 -2.86 -23.29 -7.24
CA TYR A 13 -1.93 -23.09 -6.14
C TYR A 13 -0.61 -22.58 -6.69
N ILE A 14 -0.14 -21.49 -6.12
CA ILE A 14 1.18 -20.97 -6.44
C ILE A 14 2.01 -21.02 -5.16
N HIS A 15 3.17 -21.66 -5.23
CA HIS A 15 4.11 -21.70 -4.12
C HIS A 15 4.99 -20.46 -4.14
N GLU A 16 5.23 -19.86 -2.98
CA GLU A 16 6.19 -18.78 -2.82
C GLU A 16 7.59 -19.24 -3.28
N GLY A 17 8.19 -18.50 -4.23
CA GLY A 17 9.45 -18.87 -4.87
C GLY A 17 9.33 -19.80 -6.07
N SER A 18 8.13 -20.17 -6.51
CA SER A 18 7.96 -20.89 -7.78
C SER A 18 8.20 -19.99 -9.00
N GLU A 19 8.64 -20.58 -10.10
CA GLU A 19 8.82 -19.87 -11.38
C GLU A 19 7.50 -19.26 -11.87
N LEU A 20 6.38 -19.97 -11.67
CA LEU A 20 5.03 -19.47 -11.95
C LEU A 20 4.69 -18.23 -11.10
N LEU A 21 5.07 -18.18 -9.82
CA LEU A 21 4.88 -16.96 -9.01
C LEU A 21 5.76 -15.83 -9.52
N SER A 22 7.02 -16.11 -9.84
CA SER A 22 7.96 -15.12 -10.38
C SER A 22 7.42 -14.46 -11.65
N GLN A 23 6.89 -15.28 -12.58
CA GLN A 23 6.26 -14.81 -13.82
C GLN A 23 4.97 -14.02 -13.59
N LEU A 24 4.28 -14.27 -12.46
CA LEU A 24 3.02 -13.61 -12.11
C LEU A 24 3.19 -12.54 -11.03
N GLN A 25 4.41 -12.28 -10.55
CA GLN A 25 4.66 -11.42 -9.38
C GLN A 25 4.22 -9.97 -9.64
N ASP A 26 4.41 -9.51 -10.88
CA ASP A 26 3.99 -8.18 -11.34
C ASP A 26 2.46 -8.07 -11.55
N GLN A 27 1.76 -9.20 -11.54
CA GLN A 27 0.33 -9.32 -11.87
C GLN A 27 -0.54 -9.77 -10.69
N LEU A 28 0.06 -10.50 -9.75
CA LEU A 28 -0.55 -11.04 -8.52
C LEU A 28 0.17 -10.40 -7.34
N VAL A 29 -0.20 -9.17 -7.01
CA VAL A 29 0.40 -8.52 -5.84
C VAL A 29 -0.25 -9.11 -4.59
N LEU A 30 0.60 -9.66 -3.74
CA LEU A 30 0.23 -10.45 -2.57
C LEU A 30 -0.44 -9.55 -1.52
N LEU A 31 -1.63 -9.93 -1.02
CA LEU A 31 -2.14 -9.25 0.18
C LEU A 31 -1.21 -9.58 1.34
N PRO A 32 -0.89 -8.58 2.16
CA PRO A 32 0.06 -8.79 3.23
C PRO A 32 -0.62 -9.52 4.40
N ASP A 33 0.18 -10.12 5.27
CA ASP A 33 -0.28 -10.99 6.36
C ASP A 33 -1.16 -10.30 7.39
N LEU A 34 -2.45 -10.65 7.44
CA LEU A 34 -3.40 -10.10 8.41
C LEU A 34 -3.20 -10.66 9.86
N LYS A 35 -1.98 -11.04 10.25
CA LYS A 35 -1.63 -11.36 11.65
C LYS A 35 -1.44 -10.03 12.38
N ASP A 36 -2.28 -9.82 13.39
CA ASP A 36 -2.46 -8.63 14.24
C ASP A 36 -2.49 -7.26 13.54
N LEU A 37 -3.71 -6.74 13.38
CA LEU A 37 -4.03 -5.49 12.70
C LEU A 37 -3.93 -4.26 13.63
N SER A 38 -3.16 -4.39 14.70
CA SER A 38 -2.85 -3.33 15.68
C SER A 38 -1.67 -3.73 16.59
N PRO A 39 -0.47 -4.01 16.05
CA PRO A 39 0.70 -4.24 16.87
C PRO A 39 1.25 -2.89 17.37
N SER A 40 1.71 -2.83 18.62
CA SER A 40 2.45 -1.68 19.14
C SER A 40 3.90 -1.74 18.62
N CYS A 41 4.42 -0.63 18.08
CA CYS A 41 5.81 -0.54 17.66
C CYS A 41 6.75 -0.48 18.88
N ASP A 42 7.81 -1.31 18.89
CA ASP A 42 8.90 -1.19 19.86
C ASP A 42 10.05 -0.36 19.28
N ILE A 43 9.94 0.96 19.50
CA ILE A 43 10.88 1.96 19.00
C ILE A 43 12.27 1.83 19.63
N GLU A 44 12.40 1.15 20.78
CA GLU A 44 13.71 0.94 21.41
C GLU A 44 14.62 0.04 20.55
N THR A 45 14.05 -0.74 19.62
CA THR A 45 14.78 -1.58 18.68
C THR A 45 15.23 -0.86 17.40
N ALA A 46 14.87 0.42 17.24
CA ALA A 46 15.26 1.18 16.05
C ALA A 46 16.79 1.26 15.92
N ASP A 47 17.25 0.97 14.70
CA ASP A 47 18.65 1.13 14.31
C ASP A 47 18.94 2.64 14.16
N VAL A 48 19.72 3.18 15.10
CA VAL A 48 20.01 4.62 15.20
C VAL A 48 21.50 4.78 15.43
N GLY A 49 22.15 5.45 14.49
CA GLY A 49 23.58 5.72 14.52
C GLY A 49 24.39 4.69 13.77
N GLU A 50 25.63 5.05 13.44
CA GLU A 50 26.63 4.11 12.94
C GLU A 50 27.81 4.07 13.93
N PRO A 51 28.15 2.90 14.49
CA PRO A 51 29.19 2.78 15.51
C PRO A 51 30.52 3.39 15.07
N GLY A 52 30.97 4.43 15.76
CA GLY A 52 32.23 5.12 15.48
C GLY A 52 32.16 6.27 14.48
N ILE A 53 30.98 6.55 13.91
CA ILE A 53 30.71 7.70 13.05
C ILE A 53 29.81 8.70 13.78
N THR A 54 28.76 8.22 14.43
CA THR A 54 27.77 9.07 15.10
C THR A 54 28.13 9.31 16.56
N THR A 55 27.89 10.52 17.05
CA THR A 55 28.15 10.85 18.46
C THR A 55 27.01 10.35 19.35
N THR A 56 27.32 10.05 20.62
CA THR A 56 26.32 9.59 21.59
C THR A 56 25.20 10.62 21.80
N ASP A 57 25.51 11.91 21.71
CA ASP A 57 24.51 12.98 21.86
C ASP A 57 23.54 13.03 20.67
N GLU A 58 24.02 12.82 19.45
CA GLU A 58 23.19 12.76 18.24
C GLU A 58 22.25 11.54 18.27
N GLU A 59 22.78 10.37 18.64
CA GLU A 59 21.97 9.16 18.82
C GLU A 59 20.90 9.36 19.89
N HIS A 60 21.25 10.00 21.02
CA HIS A 60 20.32 10.27 22.10
C HIS A 60 19.20 11.24 21.65
N LYS A 61 19.56 12.28 20.90
CA LYS A 61 18.59 13.23 20.33
C LYS A 61 17.61 12.55 19.37
N MET A 62 18.11 11.73 18.45
CA MET A 62 17.26 10.99 17.51
C MET A 62 16.34 10.00 18.24
N ARG A 63 16.86 9.25 19.22
CA ARG A 63 16.03 8.33 20.03
C ARG A 63 14.93 9.07 20.80
N ASN A 64 15.18 10.28 21.28
CA ASN A 64 14.14 11.09 21.94
C ASN A 64 13.05 11.53 20.96
N ILE A 65 13.41 11.92 19.73
CA ILE A 65 12.45 12.25 18.67
C ILE A 65 11.56 11.04 18.35
N LEU A 66 12.15 9.87 18.15
CA LEU A 66 11.40 8.64 17.88
C LEU A 66 10.44 8.29 19.03
N LYS A 67 10.89 8.44 20.28
CA LYS A 67 10.06 8.21 21.48
C LYS A 67 8.91 9.20 21.58
N TYR A 68 9.14 10.47 21.24
CA TYR A 68 8.11 11.50 21.22
C TYR A 68 7.02 11.16 20.19
N HIS A 69 7.42 10.77 18.99
CA HIS A 69 6.52 10.38 17.90
C HIS A 69 6.02 8.94 17.96
N ARG A 70 6.11 8.25 19.10
CA ARG A 70 5.80 6.82 19.17
C ARG A 70 4.39 6.42 18.71
N SER A 71 3.44 7.35 18.78
CA SER A 71 2.04 7.13 18.41
C SER A 71 1.80 7.02 16.91
N ILE A 72 2.70 7.55 16.07
CA ILE A 72 2.56 7.46 14.60
C ILE A 72 3.13 6.16 14.03
N PHE A 73 4.02 5.49 14.77
CA PHE A 73 4.61 4.23 14.34
C PHE A 73 3.67 3.07 14.63
N LEU A 74 3.29 2.36 13.56
CA LEU A 74 2.55 1.11 13.63
C LEU A 74 3.56 -0.03 13.88
N GLY A 75 3.24 -0.97 14.78
CA GLY A 75 4.11 -2.13 15.01
C GLY A 75 4.06 -3.14 13.86
N ASP A 76 4.82 -4.23 14.01
CA ASP A 76 4.94 -5.32 13.03
C ASP A 76 3.59 -5.97 12.71
N GLY A 77 2.98 -5.58 11.59
CA GLY A 77 1.69 -6.10 11.17
C GLY A 77 1.00 -5.22 10.14
N ASN A 78 -0.01 -5.77 9.48
CA ASN A 78 -0.75 -5.07 8.42
C ASN A 78 -1.88 -4.23 8.98
N ALA A 79 -1.55 -3.38 9.95
CA ALA A 79 -2.50 -2.42 10.51
C ALA A 79 -3.11 -1.59 9.37
N ALA A 80 -4.43 -1.44 9.37
CA ALA A 80 -5.12 -0.61 8.40
C ALA A 80 -4.84 0.87 8.74
N PRO A 81 -4.06 1.60 7.93
CA PRO A 81 -3.74 2.99 8.23
C PRO A 81 -4.98 3.88 8.09
N ALA A 82 -4.93 5.04 8.74
CA ALA A 82 -5.92 6.09 8.52
C ALA A 82 -5.96 6.47 7.02
N PRO A 83 -7.13 6.88 6.49
CA PRO A 83 -7.23 7.33 5.12
C PRO A 83 -6.33 8.52 4.82
N ALA A 84 -5.51 8.39 3.78
CA ALA A 84 -4.72 9.48 3.22
C ALA A 84 -5.64 10.60 2.68
N ARG A 85 -5.15 11.84 2.71
CA ARG A 85 -5.89 13.02 2.28
C ARG A 85 -5.52 13.41 0.85
N GLY A 86 -6.50 13.98 0.14
CA GLY A 86 -6.33 14.61 -1.17
C GLY A 86 -5.98 13.69 -2.35
N VAL A 87 -5.76 12.39 -2.13
CA VAL A 87 -5.60 11.39 -3.19
C VAL A 87 -6.64 10.30 -3.02
N VAL A 88 -7.31 9.96 -4.11
CA VAL A 88 -8.20 8.81 -4.22
C VAL A 88 -7.76 7.95 -5.39
N CYS A 89 -7.97 6.64 -5.28
CA CYS A 89 -7.75 5.72 -6.39
C CYS A 89 -9.02 5.62 -7.22
N ASP A 90 -8.86 5.87 -8.52
CA ASP A 90 -9.92 5.73 -9.51
C ASP A 90 -9.47 4.81 -10.64
N LEU A 91 -10.40 4.05 -11.21
CA LEU A 91 -10.15 3.06 -12.26
C LEU A 91 -10.96 3.42 -13.50
N ASP A 92 -10.31 4.07 -14.47
CA ASP A 92 -10.92 4.37 -15.77
C ASP A 92 -10.75 3.18 -16.72
N VAL A 93 -11.87 2.53 -17.05
CA VAL A 93 -11.95 1.42 -18.01
C VAL A 93 -12.57 1.84 -19.35
N GLY A 94 -12.85 3.14 -19.55
CA GLY A 94 -13.56 3.65 -20.73
C GLY A 94 -14.93 2.98 -20.92
N ASP A 95 -15.21 2.56 -22.15
CA ASP A 95 -16.46 1.88 -22.54
C ASP A 95 -16.39 0.35 -22.39
N ALA A 96 -15.38 -0.18 -21.68
CA ALA A 96 -15.24 -1.61 -21.49
C ALA A 96 -16.44 -2.18 -20.73
N LYS A 97 -16.96 -3.31 -21.22
CA LYS A 97 -18.05 -4.03 -20.55
C LYS A 97 -17.50 -4.83 -19.36
N PRO A 98 -18.26 -4.93 -18.26
CA PRO A 98 -17.87 -5.74 -17.12
C PRO A 98 -17.58 -7.19 -17.48
N VAL A 99 -16.54 -7.73 -16.84
CA VAL A 99 -16.20 -9.16 -16.90
C VAL A 99 -16.42 -9.78 -15.53
N ALA A 100 -17.26 -10.80 -15.47
CA ALA A 100 -17.54 -11.58 -14.27
C ALA A 100 -16.93 -12.97 -14.41
N GLN A 101 -15.81 -13.20 -13.73
CA GLN A 101 -15.16 -14.51 -13.67
C GLN A 101 -15.75 -15.35 -12.54
N ARG A 102 -15.71 -16.67 -12.69
CA ARG A 102 -16.21 -17.61 -11.66
C ARG A 102 -15.24 -17.67 -10.47
N SER A 103 -15.78 -17.90 -9.28
CA SER A 103 -14.96 -18.23 -8.10
C SER A 103 -14.14 -19.48 -8.38
N ARG A 104 -12.86 -19.43 -8.01
CA ARG A 104 -11.99 -20.61 -7.99
C ARG A 104 -12.31 -21.49 -6.79
N SER A 105 -12.14 -22.80 -6.96
CA SER A 105 -12.27 -23.76 -5.87
C SER A 105 -11.10 -23.62 -4.89
N VAL A 106 -11.38 -23.67 -3.59
CA VAL A 106 -10.41 -23.57 -2.51
C VAL A 106 -10.33 -24.91 -1.80
N ALA A 107 -9.12 -25.44 -1.58
CA ALA A 107 -8.91 -26.66 -0.82
C ALA A 107 -9.60 -26.59 0.56
N PRO A 108 -10.25 -27.66 1.02
CA PRO A 108 -10.93 -27.69 2.32
C PRO A 108 -10.04 -27.25 3.49
N HIS A 109 -8.77 -27.66 3.50
CA HIS A 109 -7.82 -27.32 4.57
C HIS A 109 -7.38 -25.84 4.58
N LEU A 110 -7.59 -25.10 3.49
CA LEU A 110 -7.31 -23.65 3.39
C LEU A 110 -8.58 -22.81 3.50
N SER A 111 -9.75 -23.41 3.29
CA SER A 111 -11.05 -22.75 3.29
C SER A 111 -11.28 -21.89 4.53
N MET A 112 -11.00 -22.44 5.73
CA MET A 112 -11.11 -21.69 6.99
C MET A 112 -10.17 -20.49 7.05
N LYS A 113 -8.94 -20.60 6.51
CA LYS A 113 -8.00 -19.47 6.50
C LYS A 113 -8.49 -18.36 5.59
N VAL A 114 -9.04 -18.70 4.42
CA VAL A 114 -9.63 -17.71 3.51
C VAL A 114 -10.83 -17.03 4.16
N TYR A 115 -11.72 -17.79 4.80
CA TYR A 115 -12.86 -17.24 5.53
C TYR A 115 -12.43 -16.23 6.61
N GLU A 116 -11.46 -16.58 7.45
CA GLU A 116 -10.96 -15.68 8.50
C GLU A 116 -10.31 -14.42 7.92
N LEU A 117 -9.61 -14.51 6.78
CA LEU A 117 -9.06 -13.33 6.11
C LEU A 117 -10.18 -12.41 5.60
N ILE A 118 -11.20 -12.96 4.93
CA ILE A 118 -12.35 -12.18 4.44
C ILE A 118 -13.10 -11.51 5.60
N LYS A 119 -13.35 -12.25 6.68
CA LYS A 119 -13.99 -11.72 7.89
C LYS A 119 -13.22 -10.53 8.46
N LYS A 120 -11.90 -10.64 8.60
CA LYS A 120 -11.04 -9.54 9.07
C LYS A 120 -11.08 -8.32 8.16
N LEU A 121 -11.09 -8.52 6.84
CA LEU A 121 -11.19 -7.41 5.89
C LEU A 121 -12.52 -6.66 6.03
N LEU A 122 -13.62 -7.38 6.23
CA LEU A 122 -14.94 -6.81 6.47
C LEU A 122 -15.00 -6.07 7.82
N GLU A 123 -14.51 -6.67 8.91
CA GLU A 123 -14.48 -6.07 10.24
C GLU A 123 -13.66 -4.76 10.27
N LYS A 124 -12.62 -4.65 9.44
CA LYS A 124 -11.80 -3.44 9.31
C LYS A 124 -12.35 -2.43 8.30
N GLY A 125 -13.45 -2.73 7.62
CA GLY A 125 -14.02 -1.86 6.59
C GLY A 125 -13.09 -1.63 5.40
N LEU A 126 -12.19 -2.58 5.11
CA LEU A 126 -11.32 -2.53 3.94
C LEU A 126 -12.06 -3.01 2.68
N VAL A 127 -12.99 -3.94 2.88
CA VAL A 127 -13.90 -4.47 1.85
C VAL A 127 -15.34 -4.42 2.35
N GLU A 128 -16.28 -4.52 1.42
CA GLU A 128 -17.72 -4.62 1.67
C GLU A 128 -18.36 -5.62 0.71
N HIS A 129 -19.61 -6.01 0.95
CA HIS A 129 -20.36 -6.82 -0.01
C HIS A 129 -20.58 -6.05 -1.31
N SER A 130 -20.51 -6.77 -2.45
CA SER A 130 -20.66 -6.17 -3.76
C SER A 130 -21.90 -6.69 -4.48
N GLU A 131 -22.49 -5.83 -5.30
CA GLU A 131 -23.46 -6.17 -6.35
C GLU A 131 -22.91 -5.81 -7.73
N SER A 132 -21.58 -5.62 -7.83
CA SER A 132 -20.92 -5.20 -9.06
C SER A 132 -21.11 -6.22 -10.19
N PRO A 133 -21.27 -5.77 -11.44
CA PRO A 133 -21.21 -6.67 -12.59
C PRO A 133 -19.79 -7.18 -12.89
N TRP A 134 -18.76 -6.65 -12.21
CA TRP A 134 -17.39 -7.15 -12.27
C TRP A 134 -17.14 -8.22 -11.21
N ALA A 135 -16.34 -9.24 -11.56
CA ALA A 135 -15.88 -10.21 -10.57
C ALA A 135 -14.50 -10.76 -10.97
N SER A 136 -13.48 -10.44 -10.17
CA SER A 136 -12.14 -11.02 -10.28
C SER A 136 -11.97 -12.17 -9.27
N PRO A 137 -11.46 -13.34 -9.65
CA PRO A 137 -11.37 -14.47 -8.73
C PRO A 137 -10.17 -14.30 -7.78
N ILE A 138 -10.27 -14.86 -6.57
CA ILE A 138 -9.13 -14.94 -5.66
C ILE A 138 -8.10 -16.00 -6.11
N VAL A 139 -6.84 -15.79 -5.74
CA VAL A 139 -5.72 -16.73 -5.87
C VAL A 139 -5.12 -16.96 -4.49
N ILE A 140 -4.77 -18.21 -4.16
CA ILE A 140 -4.12 -18.53 -2.90
C ILE A 140 -2.66 -18.85 -3.17
N VAL A 141 -1.77 -18.11 -2.50
CA VAL A 141 -0.32 -18.34 -2.53
C VAL A 141 0.09 -18.94 -1.20
N LEU A 142 0.72 -20.11 -1.24
CA LEU A 142 1.30 -20.74 -0.04
C LEU A 142 2.66 -20.11 0.24
N LYS A 143 2.87 -19.67 1.48
CA LYS A 143 4.18 -19.17 1.89
C LYS A 143 5.23 -20.26 1.96
N LYS A 144 6.49 -19.87 2.06
CA LYS A 144 7.64 -20.78 2.25
C LYS A 144 7.48 -21.77 3.40
N ASN A 145 6.76 -21.42 4.47
CA ASN A 145 6.50 -22.33 5.58
C ASN A 145 5.48 -23.45 5.25
N GLY A 146 4.86 -23.43 4.07
CA GLY A 146 3.91 -24.43 3.60
C GLY A 146 2.55 -24.41 4.31
N VAL A 147 2.39 -23.56 5.33
CA VAL A 147 1.21 -23.52 6.20
C VAL A 147 0.46 -22.21 6.01
N ASP A 148 1.14 -21.08 6.12
CA ASP A 148 0.52 -19.77 5.96
C ASP A 148 0.16 -19.48 4.50
N ILE A 149 -0.92 -18.73 4.31
CA ILE A 149 -1.41 -18.35 2.99
C ILE A 149 -1.35 -16.84 2.81
N ARG A 150 -1.16 -16.41 1.56
CA ARG A 150 -1.49 -15.06 1.10
C ARG A 150 -2.66 -15.17 0.12
N MET A 151 -3.73 -14.43 0.39
CA MET A 151 -4.82 -14.27 -0.55
C MET A 151 -4.44 -13.17 -1.54
N CYS A 152 -4.69 -13.38 -2.83
CA CYS A 152 -4.49 -12.39 -3.89
C CYS A 152 -5.77 -12.30 -4.71
N ILE A 153 -5.94 -11.23 -5.46
CA ILE A 153 -7.04 -11.10 -6.42
C ILE A 153 -6.43 -11.04 -7.81
N ASP A 154 -6.96 -11.85 -8.71
CA ASP A 154 -6.48 -11.92 -10.08
C ASP A 154 -7.05 -10.78 -10.92
N TYR A 155 -6.45 -9.60 -10.80
CA TYR A 155 -6.86 -8.42 -11.57
C TYR A 155 -6.31 -8.39 -12.99
N ARG A 156 -5.69 -9.46 -13.51
CA ARG A 156 -5.05 -9.45 -14.84
C ARG A 156 -6.00 -8.98 -15.94
N VAL A 157 -7.22 -9.53 -15.96
CA VAL A 157 -8.26 -9.18 -16.94
C VAL A 157 -8.68 -7.72 -16.77
N VAL A 158 -8.95 -7.30 -15.54
CA VAL A 158 -9.36 -5.91 -15.23
C VAL A 158 -8.26 -4.91 -15.62
N ASN A 159 -6.99 -5.22 -15.34
CA ASN A 159 -5.83 -4.40 -15.66
C ASN A 159 -5.63 -4.19 -17.16
N MET A 160 -6.13 -5.09 -18.02
CA MET A 160 -6.12 -4.89 -19.48
C MET A 160 -7.08 -3.78 -19.93
N PHE A 161 -8.16 -3.54 -19.17
CA PHE A 161 -9.13 -2.49 -19.47
C PHE A 161 -8.77 -1.16 -18.82
N ILE A 162 -8.07 -1.18 -17.68
CA ILE A 162 -7.65 0.03 -16.98
C ILE A 162 -6.69 0.85 -17.84
N LYS A 163 -7.11 2.08 -18.16
CA LYS A 163 -6.24 3.09 -18.76
C LYS A 163 -5.12 3.43 -17.79
N LEU A 164 -3.89 3.39 -18.30
CA LEU A 164 -2.71 3.71 -17.52
C LEU A 164 -2.75 5.20 -17.14
N SER A 165 -2.50 5.51 -15.88
CA SER A 165 -2.38 6.90 -15.43
C SER A 165 -1.09 7.53 -15.96
N ASN A 166 -1.13 8.83 -16.27
CA ASN A 166 0.04 9.60 -16.72
C ASN A 166 0.87 10.16 -15.56
N TYR A 167 0.59 9.75 -14.32
CA TYR A 167 1.32 10.25 -13.16
C TYR A 167 2.79 9.81 -13.22
N PRO A 168 3.76 10.72 -13.08
CA PRO A 168 5.16 10.37 -13.23
C PRO A 168 5.66 9.56 -12.03
N LEU A 169 6.37 8.47 -12.31
CA LEU A 169 7.27 7.86 -11.34
C LEU A 169 8.66 8.46 -11.53
N PRO A 170 9.32 8.90 -10.44
CA PRO A 170 10.68 9.42 -10.53
C PRO A 170 11.65 8.30 -10.95
N LEU A 171 12.70 8.67 -11.68
CA LEU A 171 13.79 7.74 -11.97
C LEU A 171 14.65 7.54 -10.72
N ILE A 172 15.21 6.35 -10.56
CA ILE A 172 16.09 6.04 -9.42
C ILE A 172 17.27 7.00 -9.39
N ASP A 173 17.89 7.28 -10.54
CA ASP A 173 19.02 8.21 -10.63
C ASP A 173 18.64 9.62 -10.16
N ASP A 174 17.46 10.11 -10.55
CA ASP A 174 16.95 11.42 -10.12
C ASP A 174 16.72 11.47 -8.60
N LEU A 175 16.26 10.37 -8.01
CA LEU A 175 16.07 10.26 -6.56
C LEU A 175 17.39 10.26 -5.80
N LEU A 176 18.48 9.77 -6.39
CA LEU A 176 19.79 9.67 -5.73
C LEU A 176 20.62 10.95 -5.84
N LEU A 177 20.24 11.89 -6.71
CA LEU A 177 20.90 13.19 -6.82
C LEU A 177 20.79 13.98 -5.50
N GLY A 178 21.91 14.49 -5.01
CA GLY A 178 21.96 15.27 -3.77
C GLY A 178 22.14 14.44 -2.49
N PHE A 179 22.26 13.11 -2.59
CA PHE A 179 22.58 12.24 -1.45
C PHE A 179 23.98 12.49 -0.87
N GLU A 180 24.88 13.06 -1.67
CA GLU A 180 26.31 13.24 -1.35
C GLU A 180 26.58 14.19 -0.17
N SER A 181 25.60 15.02 0.22
CA SER A 181 25.74 16.02 1.29
C SER A 181 24.93 15.71 2.56
N ALA A 182 24.23 14.58 2.62
CA ALA A 182 23.42 14.22 3.78
C ALA A 182 24.27 13.52 4.86
N MET A 183 24.19 14.03 6.10
CA MET A 183 24.89 13.45 7.25
C MET A 183 24.14 12.25 7.85
N TRP A 184 22.82 12.17 7.64
CA TRP A 184 21.96 11.11 8.16
C TRP A 184 20.94 10.70 7.11
N PHE A 185 20.69 9.38 7.03
CA PHE A 185 19.61 8.82 6.23
C PHE A 185 18.57 8.19 7.15
N MET A 186 17.29 8.42 6.83
CA MET A 186 16.18 7.76 7.50
C MET A 186 15.34 7.04 6.44
N SER A 187 15.16 5.74 6.60
CA SER A 187 14.26 4.94 5.78
C SER A 187 12.97 4.72 6.56
N LEU A 188 11.86 5.24 6.04
CA LEU A 188 10.52 5.03 6.60
C LEU A 188 9.70 4.17 5.63
N ASP A 189 9.09 3.11 6.14
CA ASP A 189 8.11 2.31 5.40
C ASP A 189 6.70 2.58 5.91
N MET A 190 5.76 2.84 5.00
CA MET A 190 4.35 3.02 5.37
C MET A 190 3.64 1.66 5.34
N ALA A 191 3.42 1.10 6.53
CA ALA A 191 2.74 -0.17 6.71
C ALA A 191 1.39 -0.19 5.97
N SER A 192 1.21 -1.19 5.09
CA SER A 192 -0.01 -1.35 4.28
C SER A 192 -0.42 -0.08 3.53
N GLY A 193 0.55 0.69 3.01
CA GLY A 193 0.33 2.03 2.50
C GLY A 193 -0.77 2.16 1.41
N PHE A 194 -0.99 1.13 0.59
CA PHE A 194 -2.09 1.14 -0.38
C PHE A 194 -3.47 1.22 0.28
N TRP A 195 -3.66 0.58 1.44
CA TRP A 195 -4.93 0.63 2.17
C TRP A 195 -5.24 2.00 2.78
N ALA A 196 -4.25 2.90 2.84
CA ALA A 196 -4.49 4.30 3.20
C ALA A 196 -5.33 5.02 2.12
N ILE A 197 -5.27 4.59 0.87
CA ILE A 197 -5.91 5.28 -0.24
C ILE A 197 -7.37 4.83 -0.39
N ARG A 198 -8.30 5.79 -0.41
CA ARG A 198 -9.72 5.51 -0.64
C ARG A 198 -10.01 5.27 -2.12
N MET A 199 -10.95 4.38 -2.40
CA MET A 199 -11.46 4.13 -3.75
C MET A 199 -12.65 5.05 -4.06
N THR A 200 -12.76 5.53 -5.30
CA THR A 200 -14.02 6.12 -5.82
C THR A 200 -15.10 5.05 -5.93
N GLU A 201 -16.40 5.41 -5.90
CA GLU A 201 -17.49 4.42 -6.04
C GLU A 201 -17.38 3.58 -7.31
N ARG A 202 -16.97 4.20 -8.43
CA ARG A 202 -16.68 3.49 -9.69
C ARG A 202 -15.55 2.47 -9.50
N ALA A 203 -14.45 2.88 -8.89
CA ALA A 203 -13.31 2.02 -8.66
C ALA A 203 -13.63 0.86 -7.71
N LYS A 204 -14.47 1.08 -6.69
CA LYS A 204 -14.97 0.00 -5.83
C LYS A 204 -15.63 -1.09 -6.67
N LEU A 205 -16.59 -0.72 -7.53
CA LEU A 205 -17.28 -1.69 -8.39
C LEU A 205 -16.30 -2.46 -9.29
N ILE A 206 -15.32 -1.79 -9.90
CA ILE A 206 -14.34 -2.44 -10.78
C ILE A 206 -13.39 -3.36 -10.00
N SER A 207 -13.09 -3.02 -8.75
CA SER A 207 -12.26 -3.84 -7.83
C SER A 207 -12.99 -5.06 -7.27
N ALA A 208 -14.24 -5.31 -7.67
CA ALA A 208 -15.01 -6.39 -7.11
C ALA A 208 -14.36 -7.76 -7.39
N PHE A 209 -14.38 -8.61 -6.37
CA PHE A 209 -13.77 -9.93 -6.38
C PHE A 209 -14.70 -10.99 -5.80
N VAL A 210 -14.48 -12.23 -6.22
CA VAL A 210 -15.33 -13.37 -5.86
C VAL A 210 -14.50 -14.50 -5.26
N CYS A 211 -15.06 -15.13 -4.23
CA CYS A 211 -14.52 -16.33 -3.59
C CYS A 211 -15.66 -17.28 -3.19
N PRO A 212 -15.37 -18.50 -2.69
CA PRO A 212 -16.42 -19.45 -2.31
C PRO A 212 -17.39 -18.93 -1.23
N PHE A 213 -17.02 -17.87 -0.52
CA PHE A 213 -17.82 -17.29 0.57
C PHE A 213 -18.66 -16.09 0.13
N GLY A 214 -18.53 -15.62 -1.11
CA GLY A 214 -19.35 -14.53 -1.63
C GLY A 214 -18.64 -13.60 -2.61
N HIS A 215 -19.28 -12.46 -2.81
CA HIS A 215 -18.87 -11.41 -3.73
C HIS A 215 -18.69 -10.10 -2.97
N PHE A 216 -17.53 -9.49 -3.14
CA PHE A 216 -17.05 -8.38 -2.32
C PHE A 216 -16.36 -7.33 -3.18
N GLN A 217 -16.23 -6.11 -2.69
CA GLN A 217 -15.52 -5.03 -3.34
C GLN A 217 -14.64 -4.26 -2.35
N TRP A 218 -13.58 -3.63 -2.86
CA TRP A 218 -12.67 -2.89 -2.01
C TRP A 218 -13.14 -1.46 -1.78
N VAL A 219 -13.11 -1.03 -0.52
CA VAL A 219 -13.30 0.36 -0.10
C VAL A 219 -11.96 1.13 -0.13
N ARG A 220 -10.87 0.42 0.12
CA ARG A 220 -9.48 0.92 0.08
C ARG A 220 -8.69 0.29 -1.05
N MET A 221 -7.71 1.00 -1.59
CA MET A 221 -6.99 0.53 -2.78
C MET A 221 -6.33 -0.84 -2.54
N PRO A 222 -6.76 -1.90 -3.26
CA PRO A 222 -6.14 -3.20 -3.13
C PRO A 222 -4.79 -3.25 -3.83
N PHE A 223 -4.00 -4.23 -3.40
CA PHE A 223 -2.84 -4.70 -4.14
C PHE A 223 -3.29 -5.32 -5.48
N GLY A 224 -2.45 -5.20 -6.52
CA GLY A 224 -2.63 -5.90 -7.80
C GLY A 224 -3.25 -5.05 -8.91
N LEU A 225 -3.68 -3.82 -8.60
CA LEU A 225 -4.16 -2.88 -9.60
C LEU A 225 -3.00 -2.20 -10.32
N LYS A 226 -3.10 -2.10 -11.65
CA LYS A 226 -2.08 -1.52 -12.53
C LYS A 226 -1.66 -0.10 -12.15
N ASN A 227 -2.60 0.74 -11.72
CA ASN A 227 -2.32 2.13 -11.36
C ASN A 227 -1.93 2.32 -9.87
N ALA A 228 -1.91 1.26 -9.05
CA ALA A 228 -1.67 1.40 -7.61
C ALA A 228 -0.33 2.10 -7.27
N PRO A 229 0.81 1.75 -7.88
CA PRO A 229 2.07 2.45 -7.62
C PRO A 229 2.03 3.94 -7.99
N LEU A 230 1.33 4.28 -9.08
CA LEU A 230 1.20 5.65 -9.59
C LEU A 230 0.38 6.52 -8.63
N VAL A 231 -0.76 5.99 -8.17
CA VAL A 231 -1.60 6.67 -7.18
C VAL A 231 -0.85 6.81 -5.85
N TYR A 232 -0.07 5.80 -5.47
CA TYR A 232 0.75 5.85 -4.26
C TYR A 232 1.84 6.93 -4.34
N GLN A 233 2.54 7.07 -5.47
CA GLN A 233 3.49 8.16 -5.68
C GLN A 233 2.83 9.54 -5.57
N ALA A 234 1.57 9.67 -5.98
CA ALA A 234 0.82 10.92 -5.79
C ALA A 234 0.60 11.26 -4.31
N VAL A 235 0.37 10.25 -3.45
CA VAL A 235 0.31 10.45 -2.00
C VAL A 235 1.65 10.94 -1.47
N ILE A 236 2.76 10.27 -1.84
CA ILE A 236 4.10 10.65 -1.38
C ILE A 236 4.43 12.09 -1.81
N ASN A 237 4.18 12.45 -3.06
CA ASN A 237 4.42 13.81 -3.54
C ASN A 237 3.54 14.84 -2.82
N ASN A 238 2.28 14.52 -2.52
CA ASN A 238 1.43 15.40 -1.73
C ASN A 238 1.99 15.62 -0.31
N CYS A 239 2.52 14.57 0.32
CA CYS A 239 3.16 14.67 1.64
C CYS A 239 4.43 15.52 1.61
N LEU A 240 5.27 15.37 0.57
CA LEU A 240 6.57 16.07 0.48
C LEU A 240 6.43 17.53 0.05
N TRP A 241 5.56 17.81 -0.92
CA TRP A 241 5.45 19.15 -1.52
C TRP A 241 4.30 19.99 -0.97
N GLY A 242 3.46 19.41 -0.12
CA GLY A 242 2.33 20.13 0.50
C GLY A 242 1.26 20.56 -0.50
N PHE A 243 1.09 19.84 -1.62
CA PHE A 243 0.02 20.12 -2.60
C PHE A 243 -1.37 20.08 -1.98
N VAL A 244 -1.52 19.37 -0.87
CA VAL A 244 -2.72 19.36 -0.03
C VAL A 244 -2.32 19.92 1.33
N ARG A 245 -2.81 21.14 1.64
CA ARG A 245 -2.51 21.76 2.93
C ARG A 245 -3.22 21.05 4.08
N LEU A 246 -2.52 20.95 5.20
CA LEU A 246 -3.13 20.58 6.47
C LEU A 246 -4.11 21.69 6.90
N PRO A 247 -5.21 21.34 7.58
CA PRO A 247 -6.01 22.33 8.31
C PRO A 247 -5.12 23.08 9.33
N PRO A 248 -5.40 24.36 9.63
CA PRO A 248 -4.60 25.14 10.57
C PRO A 248 -4.41 24.49 11.96
N GLU A 249 -5.40 23.71 12.40
CA GLU A 249 -5.37 22.97 13.67
C GLU A 249 -4.28 21.90 13.68
N GLU A 250 -4.11 21.16 12.59
CA GLU A 250 -3.10 20.09 12.47
C GLU A 250 -1.73 20.64 12.07
N GLU A 251 -1.70 21.74 11.30
CA GLU A 251 -0.45 22.44 11.01
C GLU A 251 0.22 22.97 12.29
N ALA A 252 -0.57 23.32 13.31
CA ALA A 252 -0.09 23.71 14.62
C ALA A 252 0.50 22.55 15.44
N GLU A 253 0.20 21.30 15.09
CA GLU A 253 0.74 20.08 15.73
C GLU A 253 2.05 19.61 15.10
N VAL A 254 2.52 20.25 14.01
CA VAL A 254 3.80 19.90 13.37
C VAL A 254 4.96 20.21 14.32
N ASP A 255 5.70 19.16 14.68
CA ASP A 255 6.80 19.25 15.64
C ASP A 255 7.98 20.05 15.06
N GLN A 256 8.24 21.20 15.70
CA GLN A 256 9.33 22.07 15.30
C GLN A 256 10.70 21.46 15.58
N ASP A 257 10.84 20.64 16.61
CA ASP A 257 12.11 20.00 16.96
C ASP A 257 12.52 18.99 15.88
N VAL A 258 11.56 18.32 15.24
CA VAL A 258 11.81 17.46 14.07
C VAL A 258 12.22 18.27 12.86
N LEU A 259 11.51 19.35 12.56
CA LEU A 259 11.86 20.23 11.45
C LEU A 259 13.27 20.82 11.62
N ASP A 260 13.59 21.30 12.83
CA ASP A 260 14.90 21.87 13.15
C ASP A 260 16.00 20.80 13.11
N PHE A 261 15.71 19.58 13.58
CA PHE A 261 16.66 18.45 13.50
C PHE A 261 16.94 18.03 12.05
N LEU A 262 15.91 17.98 11.21
CA LEU A 262 16.02 17.63 9.79
C LEU A 262 16.40 18.83 8.90
N GLN A 263 16.53 20.03 9.48
CA GLN A 263 16.80 21.28 8.77
C GLN A 263 15.75 21.61 7.70
N LEU A 264 14.48 21.33 7.97
CA LEU A 264 13.33 21.57 7.09
C LEU A 264 12.60 22.87 7.47
N GLU A 265 12.19 23.66 6.47
CA GLU A 265 11.37 24.86 6.69
C GLU A 265 9.87 24.47 6.81
N ARG A 266 9.10 25.21 7.63
CA ARG A 266 7.64 24.98 7.75
C ARG A 266 6.93 25.22 6.40
N PRO A 267 5.99 24.35 5.99
CA PRO A 267 5.21 24.58 4.78
C PRO A 267 4.24 25.77 4.96
N GLY A 268 4.66 26.98 4.60
CA GLY A 268 3.82 28.19 4.75
C GLY A 268 4.58 29.46 5.13
N GLY A 269 5.87 29.37 5.48
CA GLY A 269 6.75 30.54 5.50
C GLY A 269 6.87 31.07 4.07
N GLY A 270 6.39 32.29 3.82
CA GLY A 270 6.45 32.89 2.48
C GLY A 270 7.88 32.83 1.93
N VAL A 271 8.02 32.37 0.69
CA VAL A 271 9.26 32.47 -0.06
C VAL A 271 9.65 33.95 -0.09
N THR A 272 10.64 34.35 0.71
CA THR A 272 11.27 35.65 0.54
C THR A 272 12.07 35.60 -0.76
N GLU A 273 11.74 36.49 -1.70
CA GLU A 273 12.30 36.59 -3.06
C GLU A 273 13.85 36.72 -3.13
N GLU A 274 14.54 36.78 -1.99
CA GLU A 274 16.00 36.95 -1.95
C GLU A 274 16.81 35.66 -2.17
N LYS A 275 16.26 34.46 -1.96
CA LYS A 275 17.03 33.20 -2.15
C LYS A 275 17.05 32.64 -3.58
N VAL A 276 16.25 33.17 -4.50
CA VAL A 276 16.21 32.68 -5.91
C VAL A 276 17.40 33.18 -6.74
N LYS A 277 18.17 34.17 -6.27
CA LYS A 277 19.28 34.75 -7.04
C LYS A 277 20.64 34.09 -6.88
N SER A 278 20.79 33.05 -6.06
CA SER A 278 22.11 32.40 -5.86
C SER A 278 22.21 30.97 -6.41
N GLN A 279 21.24 30.51 -7.21
CA GLN A 279 21.33 29.23 -7.93
C GLN A 279 20.93 29.42 -9.40
N PHE A 280 21.70 30.24 -10.11
CA PHE A 280 21.95 30.15 -11.56
C PHE A 280 23.38 30.61 -11.83
#